data_AF-A0A7S0F3M2-F1
#
_entry.id   AF-A0A7S0F3M2-F1
#
_cell.length_a   1.000
_cell.length_b   1.000
_cell.length_c   1.000
_cell.angle_alpha   90.00
_cell.angle_beta   90.00
_cell.angle_gamma   90.00
#
_symmetry.space_group_name_H-M   'P 1'
#
loop_
_entity.id
_entity.type
_entity.pdbx_description
1 polymer ?
#
loop_
_entity_poly.entity_id
_entity_poly.type
_entity_poly.pdbx_seq_one_letter_code
_entity_poly.pdbx_strand_id
1 'polypeptide(L)'
;DSCTSEPRHGMALLAVPMAASAFSGPPVGQPSRSALRMQLVPVESSEKVKMNEFGIMKRYLGNTDLLVSECCLGGMTWGDQNTEADAETQLNFAFDNGVNFLDTAEGYPVPMAPGTQGATDRAIGKWLKSCFWTREQVVISTKVCGYNERYTWFRESGEGTRLTKGQIIESVDASLKRLGTDYIDVLQLHWPDRYVALTGSGRVEPRQRLGARSLGVVGFDEQVEALKELVDSGKIRHWGLSNENAHGINEFRAAADAAGLAPPCIVQNAYSLLQRIDETTDVMGACLGDGTETLPPLSYVAYSPLSAGVLTGKYATMPARPGGSGPPKRSRLKMFKGYGNEFQKTQGPAAVDAYMAVAKKHRITPAQLAIAHCNSRAFVSSTIIGSTTMNQLTENLSSFLLEWTQELEDDVRNVYAAYPEPWRVQVRGGG
;
A
#
# COMPACT_ATOMS: atom_id res chain seq x y z
N ASP A 1 73.33 18.37 14.41
CA ASP A 1 73.48 17.69 15.72
C ASP A 1 72.24 17.98 16.54
N SER A 2 71.22 17.11 16.42
CA SER A 2 70.90 16.01 17.36
C SER A 2 70.26 16.52 18.66
N CYS A 3 69.25 15.94 19.28
CA CYS A 3 68.28 14.86 19.07
C CYS A 3 67.49 14.79 20.41
N THR A 4 66.46 13.94 20.47
CA THR A 4 65.67 13.48 21.64
C THR A 4 64.47 14.38 22.01
N SER A 5 63.17 14.02 22.01
CA SER A 5 62.34 12.79 21.97
C SER A 5 61.37 12.82 23.18
N GLU A 6 60.07 12.97 22.87
CA GLU A 6 58.80 12.58 23.54
C GLU A 6 58.75 11.80 24.89
N PRO A 7 57.57 11.58 25.55
CA PRO A 7 56.22 12.16 25.39
C PRO A 7 55.49 12.55 26.72
N ARG A 8 54.22 12.94 26.54
CA ARG A 8 53.22 13.58 27.40
C ARG A 8 52.71 12.75 28.60
N HIS A 9 52.35 13.48 29.66
CA HIS A 9 51.69 13.02 30.89
C HIS A 9 50.26 12.52 30.65
N GLY A 10 49.91 11.42 31.33
CA GLY A 10 48.57 10.86 31.39
C GLY A 10 47.63 11.67 32.28
N MET A 11 46.41 11.88 31.77
CA MET A 11 45.28 12.43 32.54
C MET A 11 44.42 11.26 33.01
N ALA A 12 44.38 11.06 34.32
CA ALA A 12 43.46 10.15 34.99
C ALA A 12 42.05 10.75 34.99
N LEU A 13 41.10 10.11 34.32
CA LEU A 13 39.67 10.39 34.48
C LEU A 13 39.13 9.57 35.67
N LEU A 14 38.65 10.29 36.68
CA LEU A 14 37.87 9.75 37.79
C LEU A 14 36.60 9.05 37.28
N ALA A 15 36.46 7.77 37.62
CA ALA A 15 35.24 7.01 37.45
C ALA A 15 34.20 7.47 38.48
N VAL A 16 33.09 8.05 38.01
CA VAL A 16 31.87 8.28 38.79
C VAL A 16 30.95 7.07 38.56
N PRO A 17 30.46 6.39 39.60
CA PRO A 17 29.56 5.25 39.43
C PRO A 17 28.17 5.77 39.08
N MET A 18 27.73 5.61 37.83
CA MET A 18 26.31 5.74 37.49
C MET A 18 25.60 4.45 37.90
N ALA A 19 24.85 4.55 39.01
CA ALA A 19 23.88 3.55 39.40
C ALA A 19 22.82 3.42 38.29
N ALA A 20 22.71 2.21 37.73
CA ALA A 20 21.63 1.85 36.82
C ALA A 20 20.31 1.75 37.62
N SER A 21 19.55 2.86 37.69
CA SER A 21 18.14 2.79 38.05
C SER A 21 17.36 2.28 36.84
N ALA A 22 17.00 1.00 36.87
CA ALA A 22 16.06 0.41 35.94
C ALA A 22 14.71 1.13 36.07
N PHE A 23 14.37 1.98 35.10
CA PHE A 23 12.99 2.41 34.88
C PHE A 23 12.21 1.25 34.27
N SER A 24 11.71 0.35 35.12
CA SER A 24 10.63 -0.56 34.74
C SER A 24 9.31 0.19 34.77
N GLY A 25 9.01 0.92 33.70
CA GLY A 25 7.63 1.34 33.42
C GLY A 25 6.77 0.10 33.19
N PRO A 26 5.46 0.14 33.50
CA PRO A 26 4.58 -0.97 33.19
C PRO A 26 4.60 -1.21 31.67
N PRO A 27 4.50 -2.48 31.21
CA PRO A 27 4.32 -2.72 29.79
C PRO A 27 3.02 -2.03 29.36
N VAL A 28 3.13 -1.09 28.42
CA VAL A 28 1.96 -0.57 27.72
C VAL A 28 1.44 -1.73 26.89
N GLY A 29 0.54 -2.52 27.48
CA GLY A 29 -0.20 -3.53 26.75
C GLY A 29 -0.93 -2.83 25.61
N GLN A 30 -0.59 -3.19 24.37
CA GLN A 30 -1.45 -2.83 23.24
C GLN A 30 -2.85 -3.36 23.58
N PRO A 31 -3.91 -2.54 23.46
CA PRO A 31 -5.26 -3.00 23.72
C PRO A 31 -5.51 -4.24 22.84
N SER A 32 -5.96 -5.33 23.46
CA SER A 32 -6.39 -6.51 22.73
C SER A 32 -7.47 -6.11 21.71
N ARG A 33 -7.57 -6.83 20.59
CA ARG A 33 -8.60 -6.59 19.54
C ARG A 33 -10.03 -6.45 20.11
N SER A 34 -10.31 -7.02 21.28
CA SER A 34 -11.57 -6.84 22.02
C SER A 34 -11.82 -5.41 22.53
N ALA A 35 -10.79 -4.65 22.89
CA ALA A 35 -10.89 -3.27 23.37
C ALA A 35 -10.99 -2.26 22.22
N LEU A 36 -10.34 -2.52 21.08
CA LEU A 36 -10.53 -1.75 19.82
C LEU A 36 -11.92 -1.96 19.19
N ARG A 37 -12.66 -2.99 19.63
CA ARG A 37 -14.05 -3.24 19.24
C ARG A 37 -15.02 -2.17 19.78
N MET A 38 -14.60 -1.36 20.76
CA MET A 38 -15.47 -0.40 21.46
C MET A 38 -15.46 1.05 20.92
N GLN A 39 -14.74 1.33 19.83
CA GLN A 39 -14.89 2.59 19.08
C GLN A 39 -15.65 2.42 17.76
N LEU A 40 -16.41 1.33 17.63
CA LEU A 40 -17.35 1.12 16.54
C LEU A 40 -18.62 1.91 16.85
N VAL A 41 -19.03 2.82 15.97
CA VAL A 41 -20.39 3.37 16.00
C VAL A 41 -21.36 2.18 15.89
N PRO A 42 -22.23 1.93 16.89
CA PRO A 42 -23.29 0.96 16.73
C PRO A 42 -24.23 1.54 15.67
N VAL A 43 -24.30 0.91 14.51
CA VAL A 43 -25.47 1.09 13.65
C VAL A 43 -26.61 0.43 14.42
N GLU A 44 -27.40 1.23 15.12
CA GLU A 44 -28.69 0.79 15.66
C GLU A 44 -29.61 0.45 14.48
N SER A 45 -29.52 -0.79 13.98
CA SER A 45 -30.58 -1.38 13.18
C SER A 45 -30.97 -2.71 13.79
N SER A 46 -32.26 -2.84 14.08
CA SER A 46 -32.90 -4.03 14.67
C SER A 46 -33.00 -5.21 13.70
N GLU A 47 -32.17 -5.25 12.66
CA GLU A 47 -32.09 -6.37 11.73
C GLU A 47 -30.95 -7.28 12.17
N LYS A 48 -31.20 -8.59 12.20
CA LYS A 48 -30.15 -9.59 12.43
C LYS A 48 -29.06 -9.37 11.38
N VAL A 49 -27.99 -8.67 11.73
CA VAL A 49 -26.82 -8.52 10.85
C VAL A 49 -26.31 -9.93 10.58
N LYS A 50 -26.59 -10.44 9.38
CA LYS A 50 -25.84 -11.58 8.84
C LYS A 50 -24.38 -11.12 8.87
N MET A 51 -23.58 -11.68 9.78
CA MET A 51 -22.13 -11.58 9.62
C MET A 51 -21.82 -12.10 8.22
N ASN A 52 -21.10 -11.33 7.41
CA ASN A 52 -20.57 -11.86 6.15
C ASN A 52 -19.65 -13.04 6.47
N GLU A 53 -19.52 -13.99 5.52
CA GLU A 53 -18.82 -15.26 5.73
C GLU A 53 -17.35 -15.08 6.14
N PHE A 54 -16.77 -13.91 5.86
CA PHE A 54 -15.36 -13.58 6.05
C PHE A 54 -15.10 -12.59 7.19
N GLY A 55 -16.11 -12.20 7.98
CA GLY A 55 -15.97 -11.26 9.09
C GLY A 55 -15.43 -9.87 8.71
N ILE A 56 -15.55 -9.46 7.44
CA ILE A 56 -15.03 -8.19 6.93
C ILE A 56 -15.75 -7.03 7.62
N MET A 57 -14.98 -6.20 8.31
CA MET A 57 -15.47 -5.01 8.98
C MET A 57 -15.39 -3.79 8.08
N LYS A 58 -16.16 -2.74 8.42
CA LYS A 58 -16.07 -1.43 7.76
C LYS A 58 -15.63 -0.34 8.74
N ARG A 59 -14.98 0.69 8.22
CA ARG A 59 -14.53 1.87 8.97
C ARG A 59 -14.52 3.10 8.08
N TYR A 60 -14.58 4.28 8.69
CA TYR A 60 -14.49 5.54 7.96
C TYR A 60 -13.11 5.73 7.35
N LEU A 61 -13.07 6.31 6.15
CA LEU A 61 -11.84 6.58 5.42
C LEU A 61 -11.31 7.97 5.79
N GLY A 62 -10.26 8.03 6.59
CA GLY A 62 -9.77 9.28 7.17
C GLY A 62 -10.89 10.03 7.92
N ASN A 63 -10.97 11.34 7.70
CA ASN A 63 -12.02 12.20 8.26
C ASN A 63 -13.20 12.43 7.29
N THR A 64 -13.53 11.43 6.46
CA THR A 64 -14.60 11.53 5.45
C THR A 64 -15.87 10.81 5.89
N ASP A 65 -16.94 11.01 5.12
CA ASP A 65 -18.19 10.26 5.24
C ASP A 65 -18.16 8.88 4.58
N LEU A 66 -17.04 8.50 3.94
CA LEU A 66 -16.91 7.22 3.25
C LEU A 66 -16.67 6.08 4.24
N LEU A 67 -17.64 5.17 4.34
CA LEU A 67 -17.52 3.93 5.09
C LEU A 67 -17.01 2.80 4.19
N VAL A 68 -15.75 2.40 4.35
CA VAL A 68 -15.08 1.38 3.52
C VAL A 68 -14.81 0.09 4.28
N SER A 69 -14.79 -1.03 3.55
CA SER A 69 -14.34 -2.32 4.05
C SER A 69 -12.83 -2.31 4.33
N GLU A 70 -12.43 -2.99 5.41
CA GLU A 70 -11.01 -3.19 5.74
C GLU A 70 -10.29 -4.09 4.71
N CYS A 71 -11.06 -4.78 3.87
CA CYS A 71 -10.60 -5.39 2.64
C CYS A 71 -10.91 -4.48 1.46
N CYS A 72 -9.90 -4.02 0.74
CA CYS A 72 -10.05 -3.36 -0.56
C CYS A 72 -9.72 -4.36 -1.68
N LEU A 73 -10.52 -4.40 -2.73
CA LEU A 73 -10.27 -5.28 -3.88
C LEU A 73 -9.53 -4.51 -4.99
N GLY A 74 -8.30 -4.92 -5.27
CA GLY A 74 -7.46 -4.33 -6.31
C GLY A 74 -7.69 -4.95 -7.69
N GLY A 75 -7.88 -4.11 -8.70
CA GLY A 75 -8.22 -4.51 -10.06
C GLY A 75 -7.05 -4.64 -11.05
N MET A 76 -5.78 -4.47 -10.61
CA MET A 76 -4.64 -4.29 -11.52
C MET A 76 -4.33 -5.45 -12.49
N THR A 77 -5.04 -6.57 -12.42
CA THR A 77 -4.90 -7.73 -13.31
C THR A 77 -6.01 -7.84 -14.36
N TRP A 78 -7.09 -7.09 -14.23
CA TRP A 78 -8.28 -7.18 -15.09
C TRP A 78 -8.05 -6.49 -16.43
N GLY A 79 -8.17 -7.26 -17.52
CA GLY A 79 -7.84 -6.83 -18.88
C GLY A 79 -6.50 -7.37 -19.41
N ASP A 80 -5.77 -8.13 -18.60
CA ASP A 80 -4.55 -8.85 -19.02
C ASP A 80 -4.52 -10.26 -18.39
N GLN A 81 -3.94 -10.43 -17.19
CA GLN A 81 -3.87 -11.74 -16.52
C GLN A 81 -5.25 -12.35 -16.24
N ASN A 82 -6.26 -11.49 -16.07
CA ASN A 82 -7.66 -11.86 -15.91
C ASN A 82 -8.49 -11.26 -17.04
N THR A 83 -9.43 -12.05 -17.55
CA THR A 83 -10.43 -11.58 -18.49
C THR A 83 -11.47 -10.69 -17.79
N GLU A 84 -12.29 -10.01 -18.57
CA GLU A 84 -13.42 -9.24 -18.03
C GLU A 84 -14.43 -10.12 -17.28
N ALA A 85 -14.68 -11.35 -17.75
CA ALA A 85 -15.55 -12.31 -17.07
C ALA A 85 -14.95 -12.79 -15.73
N ASP A 86 -13.62 -12.96 -15.68
CA ASP A 86 -12.93 -13.24 -14.41
C ASP A 86 -13.07 -12.06 -13.43
N ALA A 87 -12.99 -10.82 -13.93
CA ALA A 87 -13.17 -9.61 -13.12
C ALA A 87 -14.59 -9.54 -12.55
N GLU A 88 -15.62 -9.74 -13.37
CA GLU A 88 -17.02 -9.80 -12.94
C GLU A 88 -17.24 -10.89 -11.88
N THR A 89 -16.68 -12.08 -12.06
CA THR A 89 -16.79 -13.17 -11.09
C THR A 89 -16.13 -12.80 -9.76
N GLN A 90 -14.94 -12.19 -9.78
CA GLN A 90 -14.24 -11.75 -8.58
C GLN A 90 -14.96 -10.60 -7.87
N LEU A 91 -15.48 -9.64 -8.64
CA LEU A 91 -16.25 -8.50 -8.14
C LEU A 91 -17.52 -8.96 -7.43
N ASN A 92 -18.33 -9.79 -8.08
CA ASN A 92 -19.54 -10.35 -7.47
C ASN A 92 -19.22 -11.08 -6.17
N PHE A 93 -18.26 -12.02 -6.21
CA PHE A 93 -17.91 -12.79 -5.01
C PHE A 93 -17.41 -11.92 -3.86
N ALA A 94 -16.57 -10.91 -4.13
CA ALA A 94 -16.05 -10.04 -3.07
C ALA A 94 -17.15 -9.17 -2.47
N PHE A 95 -18.01 -8.57 -3.31
CA PHE A 95 -19.09 -7.69 -2.86
C PHE A 95 -20.17 -8.45 -2.10
N ASP A 96 -20.56 -9.64 -2.57
CA ASP A 96 -21.49 -10.53 -1.86
C ASP A 96 -20.96 -10.93 -0.47
N ASN A 97 -19.65 -10.81 -0.26
CA ASN A 97 -18.95 -11.12 0.98
C ASN A 97 -18.53 -9.89 1.81
N GLY A 98 -19.13 -8.73 1.56
CA GLY A 98 -19.01 -7.55 2.41
C GLY A 98 -17.90 -6.56 2.04
N VAL A 99 -17.14 -6.83 0.97
CA VAL A 99 -16.25 -5.83 0.36
C VAL A 99 -17.10 -4.74 -0.28
N ASN A 100 -16.73 -3.47 -0.10
CA ASN A 100 -17.32 -2.37 -0.84
C ASN A 100 -16.30 -1.38 -1.43
N PHE A 101 -15.01 -1.59 -1.17
CA PHE A 101 -13.95 -0.67 -1.57
C PHE A 101 -13.13 -1.24 -2.72
N LEU A 102 -13.15 -0.57 -3.87
CA LEU A 102 -12.45 -0.93 -5.09
C LEU A 102 -11.26 -0.02 -5.36
N ASP A 103 -10.17 -0.62 -5.83
CA ASP A 103 -8.97 0.09 -6.26
C ASP A 103 -8.64 -0.22 -7.72
N THR A 104 -8.56 0.82 -8.55
CA THR A 104 -8.13 0.79 -9.95
C THR A 104 -7.12 1.93 -10.22
N ALA A 105 -6.67 2.13 -11.46
CA ALA A 105 -5.88 3.27 -11.88
C ALA A 105 -6.04 3.48 -13.39
N GLU A 106 -5.82 4.70 -13.87
CA GLU A 106 -5.93 5.00 -15.30
C GLU A 106 -5.02 4.09 -16.16
N GLY A 107 -3.89 3.65 -15.61
CA GLY A 107 -2.92 2.82 -16.31
C GLY A 107 -3.21 1.33 -16.30
N TYR A 108 -4.14 0.85 -15.46
CA TYR A 108 -4.32 -0.59 -15.27
C TYR A 108 -4.97 -1.27 -16.47
N PRO A 109 -4.59 -2.54 -16.76
CA PRO A 109 -3.83 -3.47 -15.91
C PRO A 109 -2.30 -3.31 -15.96
N VAL A 110 -1.60 -4.01 -15.05
CA VAL A 110 -0.14 -4.11 -15.00
C VAL A 110 0.32 -5.44 -15.63
N PRO A 111 1.30 -5.44 -16.55
CA PRO A 111 2.17 -4.34 -16.93
C PRO A 111 1.45 -3.33 -17.82
N MET A 112 1.62 -2.04 -17.53
CA MET A 112 0.95 -0.98 -18.28
C MET A 112 1.45 -0.98 -19.73
N ALA A 113 0.51 -1.04 -20.68
CA ALA A 113 0.81 -1.06 -22.11
C ALA A 113 -0.25 -0.28 -22.90
N PRO A 114 0.11 0.31 -24.07
CA PRO A 114 -0.83 1.08 -24.89
C PRO A 114 -2.11 0.33 -25.25
N GLY A 115 -2.01 -0.97 -25.55
CA GLY A 115 -3.16 -1.78 -25.99
C GLY A 115 -4.12 -2.18 -24.86
N THR A 116 -3.70 -2.11 -23.60
CA THR A 116 -4.50 -2.56 -22.45
C THR A 116 -4.85 -1.43 -21.48
N GLN A 117 -4.27 -0.24 -21.64
CA GLN A 117 -4.50 0.92 -20.76
C GLN A 117 -6.00 1.18 -20.54
N GLY A 118 -6.37 1.34 -19.27
CA GLY A 118 -7.74 1.57 -18.81
C GLY A 118 -8.68 0.38 -18.94
N ALA A 119 -8.20 -0.84 -19.25
CA ALA A 119 -9.06 -2.01 -19.37
C ALA A 119 -9.69 -2.41 -18.03
N THR A 120 -9.00 -2.16 -16.91
CA THR A 120 -9.55 -2.37 -15.57
C THR A 120 -10.75 -1.45 -15.30
N ASP A 121 -10.65 -0.16 -15.62
CA ASP A 121 -11.78 0.78 -15.50
C ASP A 121 -12.97 0.35 -16.36
N ARG A 122 -12.72 -0.13 -17.60
CA ARG A 122 -13.77 -0.63 -18.48
C ARG A 122 -14.46 -1.88 -17.93
N ALA A 123 -13.69 -2.81 -17.35
CA ALA A 123 -14.23 -4.02 -16.73
C ALA A 123 -15.12 -3.68 -15.52
N ILE A 124 -14.67 -2.76 -14.64
CA ILE A 124 -15.46 -2.25 -13.53
C ILE A 124 -16.73 -1.56 -14.05
N GLY A 125 -16.59 -0.69 -15.05
CA GLY A 125 -17.73 0.05 -15.62
C GLY A 125 -18.77 -0.85 -16.29
N LYS A 126 -18.35 -1.97 -16.87
CA LYS A 126 -19.29 -2.98 -17.37
C LYS A 126 -20.00 -3.69 -16.21
N TRP A 127 -19.25 -4.10 -15.19
CA TRP A 127 -19.81 -4.75 -14.00
C TRP A 127 -20.81 -3.85 -13.27
N LEU A 128 -20.54 -2.55 -13.11
CA LEU A 128 -21.48 -1.60 -12.50
C LEU A 128 -22.85 -1.58 -13.19
N LYS A 129 -22.91 -1.86 -14.49
CA LYS A 129 -24.16 -1.89 -15.27
C LYS A 129 -24.95 -3.20 -15.09
N SER A 130 -24.29 -4.29 -14.70
CA SER A 130 -24.91 -5.61 -14.56
C SER A 130 -25.08 -6.06 -13.11
N CYS A 131 -24.36 -5.46 -12.16
CA CYS A 131 -24.39 -5.84 -10.76
C CYS A 131 -25.68 -5.37 -10.04
N PHE A 132 -25.96 -5.99 -8.89
CA PHE A 132 -27.11 -5.63 -8.05
C PHE A 132 -26.84 -4.45 -7.10
N TRP A 133 -25.59 -3.98 -7.02
CA TRP A 133 -25.17 -2.92 -6.12
C TRP A 133 -25.43 -1.55 -6.72
N THR A 134 -25.94 -0.61 -5.91
CA THR A 134 -26.08 0.77 -6.38
C THR A 134 -24.72 1.45 -6.40
N ARG A 135 -24.58 2.52 -7.20
CA ARG A 135 -23.30 3.24 -7.33
C ARG A 135 -22.81 3.76 -5.98
N GLU A 136 -23.69 4.20 -5.09
CA GLU A 136 -23.38 4.72 -3.75
C GLU A 136 -22.87 3.64 -2.79
N GLN A 137 -23.20 2.38 -3.05
CA GLN A 137 -22.73 1.24 -2.25
C GLN A 137 -21.33 0.78 -2.66
N VAL A 138 -20.86 1.17 -3.85
CA VAL A 138 -19.54 0.82 -4.40
C VAL A 138 -18.61 2.00 -4.23
N VAL A 139 -17.64 1.93 -3.32
CA VAL A 139 -16.62 2.97 -3.17
C VAL A 139 -15.50 2.71 -4.17
N ILE A 140 -15.35 3.57 -5.17
CA ILE A 140 -14.33 3.44 -6.22
C ILE A 140 -13.20 4.43 -5.98
N SER A 141 -11.99 3.91 -5.80
CA SER A 141 -10.78 4.70 -5.91
C SER A 141 -10.02 4.39 -7.20
N THR A 142 -9.71 5.44 -7.95
CA THR A 142 -8.81 5.38 -9.11
C THR A 142 -7.63 6.33 -8.92
N LYS A 143 -6.66 6.27 -9.83
CA LYS A 143 -5.40 7.02 -9.69
C LYS A 143 -4.96 7.61 -11.01
N VAL A 144 -4.40 8.81 -10.92
CA VAL A 144 -3.68 9.49 -12.01
C VAL A 144 -2.17 9.25 -11.87
N CYS A 145 -1.53 8.82 -12.94
CA CYS A 145 -0.10 8.50 -13.00
C CYS A 145 0.77 9.75 -12.82
N GLY A 146 1.78 9.64 -11.95
CA GLY A 146 2.78 10.67 -11.77
C GLY A 146 3.84 10.72 -12.87
N TYR A 147 5.00 11.29 -12.56
CA TYR A 147 6.09 11.47 -13.52
C TYR A 147 6.50 10.16 -14.21
N ASN A 148 6.41 10.11 -15.55
CA ASN A 148 7.02 9.07 -16.38
C ASN A 148 7.15 9.53 -17.85
N GLU A 149 8.38 9.74 -18.30
CA GLU A 149 8.68 10.15 -19.69
C GLU A 149 8.31 9.10 -20.74
N ARG A 150 8.22 7.82 -20.37
CA ARG A 150 8.03 6.71 -21.31
C ARG A 150 6.56 6.38 -21.56
N TYR A 151 5.65 6.86 -20.70
CA TYR A 151 4.22 6.57 -20.78
C TYR A 151 3.50 7.59 -21.68
N THR A 152 3.94 7.68 -22.92
CA THR A 152 3.51 8.68 -23.92
C THR A 152 2.13 8.44 -24.53
N TRP A 153 1.43 7.37 -24.14
CA TRP A 153 0.11 7.00 -24.67
C TRP A 153 -1.05 7.32 -23.72
N PHE A 154 -0.75 7.97 -22.59
CA PHE A 154 -1.75 8.29 -21.55
C PHE A 154 -2.45 9.64 -21.78
N ARG A 155 -1.85 10.50 -22.60
CA ARG A 155 -2.32 11.86 -22.86
C ARG A 155 -2.48 12.07 -24.36
N GLU A 156 -3.46 12.87 -24.75
CA GLU A 156 -3.67 13.24 -26.15
C GLU A 156 -2.47 13.97 -26.76
N SER A 157 -1.72 14.71 -25.93
CA SER A 157 -0.50 15.42 -26.36
C SER A 157 0.63 14.48 -26.80
N GLY A 158 0.60 13.20 -26.41
CA GLY A 158 1.70 12.27 -26.63
C GLY A 158 2.89 12.47 -25.67
N GLU A 159 2.79 13.39 -24.72
CA GLU A 159 3.82 13.61 -23.70
C GLU A 159 3.80 12.51 -22.64
N GLY A 160 4.92 12.35 -21.93
CA GLY A 160 4.98 11.49 -20.74
C GLY A 160 4.01 11.96 -19.65
N THR A 161 3.65 11.05 -18.75
CA THR A 161 2.74 11.37 -17.64
C THR A 161 3.39 12.33 -16.66
N ARG A 162 2.64 13.34 -16.25
CA ARG A 162 2.96 14.38 -15.27
C ARG A 162 1.71 14.64 -14.42
N LEU A 163 1.89 15.31 -13.30
CA LEU A 163 0.77 15.77 -12.46
C LEU A 163 0.44 17.26 -12.68
N THR A 164 0.56 17.76 -13.92
CA THR A 164 0.09 19.12 -14.24
C THR A 164 -1.42 19.20 -14.10
N LYS A 165 -1.95 20.40 -13.86
CA LYS A 165 -3.40 20.62 -13.72
C LYS A 165 -4.18 20.05 -14.90
N GLY A 166 -3.73 20.34 -16.12
CA GLY A 166 -4.36 19.85 -17.35
C GLY A 166 -4.36 18.32 -17.46
N GLN A 167 -3.24 17.66 -17.16
CA GLN A 167 -3.15 16.20 -17.25
C GLN A 167 -3.97 15.48 -16.17
N ILE A 168 -4.10 16.06 -14.97
CA ILE A 168 -4.96 15.52 -13.92
C ILE A 168 -6.43 15.55 -14.35
N ILE A 169 -6.91 16.69 -14.87
CA ILE A 169 -8.29 16.84 -15.33
C ILE A 169 -8.58 15.91 -16.51
N GLU A 170 -7.68 15.86 -17.50
CA GLU A 170 -7.79 14.94 -18.66
C GLU A 170 -7.89 13.48 -18.22
N SER A 171 -7.04 13.06 -17.26
CA SER A 171 -7.03 11.71 -16.71
C SER A 171 -8.36 11.34 -16.05
N VAL A 172 -8.94 12.26 -15.27
CA VAL A 172 -10.21 12.04 -14.57
C VAL A 172 -11.36 11.92 -15.57
N ASP A 173 -11.44 12.82 -16.55
CA ASP A 173 -12.48 12.77 -17.58
C ASP A 173 -12.43 11.47 -18.38
N ALA A 174 -11.21 11.03 -18.73
CA ALA A 174 -11.01 9.75 -19.39
C ALA A 174 -11.39 8.56 -18.49
N SER A 175 -11.11 8.63 -17.18
CA SER A 175 -11.44 7.57 -16.21
C SER A 175 -12.94 7.46 -15.98
N LEU A 176 -13.65 8.57 -15.76
CA LEU A 176 -15.11 8.62 -15.62
C LEU A 176 -15.81 8.03 -16.85
N LYS A 177 -15.34 8.36 -18.05
CA LYS A 177 -15.84 7.79 -19.30
C LYS A 177 -15.64 6.27 -19.38
N ARG A 178 -14.49 5.75 -18.96
CA ARG A 178 -14.22 4.29 -18.96
C ARG A 178 -15.04 3.56 -17.90
N LEU A 179 -15.15 4.12 -16.71
CA LEU A 179 -15.96 3.60 -15.60
C LEU A 179 -17.46 3.71 -15.88
N GLY A 180 -17.89 4.62 -16.75
CA GLY A 180 -19.30 4.84 -17.05
C GLY A 180 -20.09 5.36 -15.84
N THR A 181 -19.48 6.26 -15.07
CA THR A 181 -20.07 6.90 -13.89
C THR A 181 -19.71 8.39 -13.88
N ASP A 182 -20.51 9.20 -13.18
CA ASP A 182 -20.35 10.66 -13.16
C ASP A 182 -19.38 11.14 -12.06
N TYR A 183 -19.02 10.28 -11.11
CA TYR A 183 -18.10 10.62 -10.03
C TYR A 183 -17.17 9.47 -9.62
N ILE A 184 -16.01 9.84 -9.09
CA ILE A 184 -15.06 8.95 -8.40
C ILE A 184 -15.15 9.24 -6.89
N ASP A 185 -15.17 8.21 -6.05
CA ASP A 185 -15.21 8.43 -4.59
C ASP A 185 -13.88 8.97 -4.07
N VAL A 186 -12.76 8.40 -4.52
CA VAL A 186 -11.41 8.88 -4.16
C VAL A 186 -10.46 8.88 -5.36
N LEU A 187 -10.01 10.05 -5.80
CA LEU A 187 -8.91 10.14 -6.76
C LEU A 187 -7.57 10.18 -6.02
N GLN A 188 -6.64 9.31 -6.39
CA GLN A 188 -5.30 9.32 -5.83
C GLN A 188 -4.25 9.81 -6.83
N LEU A 189 -3.26 10.56 -6.36
CA LEU A 189 -2.01 10.76 -7.10
C LEU A 189 -1.18 9.46 -6.99
N HIS A 190 -1.08 8.69 -8.08
CA HIS A 190 -0.60 7.30 -8.07
C HIS A 190 0.85 7.17 -7.63
N TRP A 191 1.70 8.11 -8.06
CA TRP A 191 3.02 8.32 -7.52
C TRP A 191 3.40 9.79 -7.70
N PRO A 192 4.37 10.30 -6.93
CA PRO A 192 4.73 11.70 -7.02
C PRO A 192 5.28 12.13 -8.38
N ASP A 193 5.01 13.38 -8.75
CA ASP A 193 5.69 14.03 -9.88
C ASP A 193 7.17 14.32 -9.54
N ARG A 194 7.45 14.68 -8.29
CA ARG A 194 8.82 14.81 -7.79
C ARG A 194 9.48 13.43 -7.62
N TYR A 195 10.81 13.42 -7.64
CA TYR A 195 11.56 12.20 -7.34
C TYR A 195 11.33 11.72 -5.90
N VAL A 196 10.82 10.49 -5.77
CA VAL A 196 10.78 9.68 -4.55
C VAL A 196 11.39 8.31 -4.87
N ALA A 197 12.15 7.75 -3.94
CA ALA A 197 12.83 6.47 -4.12
C ALA A 197 11.87 5.28 -3.97
N LEU A 198 11.02 5.06 -4.98
CA LEU A 198 9.99 4.02 -4.97
C LEU A 198 10.51 2.61 -5.29
N THR A 199 11.67 2.51 -5.93
CA THR A 199 12.25 1.23 -6.37
C THR A 199 13.68 1.05 -5.83
N GLY A 200 14.17 -0.20 -5.82
CA GLY A 200 15.53 -0.52 -5.38
C GLY A 200 15.70 -0.47 -3.86
N SER A 201 16.81 0.13 -3.39
CA SER A 201 17.09 0.30 -1.95
C SER A 201 16.08 1.18 -1.22
N GLY A 202 15.27 1.92 -1.99
CA GLY A 202 14.35 2.97 -1.54
C GLY A 202 15.03 4.05 -0.70
N ARG A 203 16.34 4.25 -0.90
CA ARG A 203 17.10 5.39 -0.37
C ARG A 203 17.05 6.51 -1.39
N VAL A 204 16.81 7.73 -0.93
CA VAL A 204 16.85 8.92 -1.79
C VAL A 204 18.29 9.14 -2.23
N GLU A 205 18.55 9.02 -3.53
CA GLU A 205 19.84 9.34 -4.12
C GLU A 205 19.91 10.86 -4.38
N PRO A 206 20.79 11.63 -3.70
CA PRO A 206 20.81 13.09 -3.82
C PRO A 206 21.01 13.57 -5.26
N ARG A 207 21.81 12.85 -6.06
CA ARG A 207 22.04 13.17 -7.47
C ARG A 207 20.79 12.98 -8.32
N GLN A 208 20.01 11.92 -8.07
CA GLN A 208 18.75 11.68 -8.79
C GLN A 208 17.71 12.73 -8.39
N ARG A 209 17.64 13.11 -7.11
CA ARG A 209 16.76 14.17 -6.62
C ARG A 209 17.10 15.54 -7.22
N LEU A 210 18.39 15.89 -7.29
CA LEU A 210 18.84 17.15 -7.88
C LEU A 210 18.65 17.16 -9.41
N GLY A 211 18.90 16.05 -10.09
CA GLY A 211 18.62 15.91 -11.52
C GLY A 211 17.13 16.03 -11.85
N ALA A 212 16.25 15.45 -11.04
CA ALA A 212 14.82 15.58 -11.22
C ALA A 212 14.33 17.04 -11.13
N ARG A 213 14.96 17.88 -10.30
CA ARG A 213 14.64 19.33 -10.25
C ARG A 213 14.88 20.03 -11.58
N SER A 214 15.89 19.62 -12.35
CA SER A 214 16.16 20.20 -13.67
C SER A 214 15.16 19.79 -14.76
N LEU A 215 14.30 18.80 -14.50
CA LEU A 215 13.25 18.35 -15.42
C LEU A 215 11.92 19.12 -15.22
N GLY A 216 11.93 20.12 -14.33
CA GLY A 216 10.78 20.98 -14.02
C GLY A 216 9.68 20.24 -13.29
N VAL A 217 9.79 20.09 -11.97
CA VAL A 217 8.82 19.39 -11.11
C VAL A 217 7.53 20.21 -11.00
N VAL A 218 6.37 19.54 -11.14
CA VAL A 218 5.07 20.19 -10.90
C VAL A 218 4.92 20.46 -9.41
N GLY A 219 4.56 21.70 -9.06
CA GLY A 219 4.38 22.13 -7.67
C GLY A 219 3.23 21.39 -6.97
N PHE A 220 3.27 21.35 -5.63
CA PHE A 220 2.17 20.79 -4.84
C PHE A 220 0.91 21.64 -4.96
N ASP A 221 1.07 22.96 -5.08
CA ASP A 221 0.02 23.96 -5.30
C ASP A 221 -0.75 23.73 -6.60
N GLU A 222 -0.07 23.57 -7.73
CA GLU A 222 -0.73 23.29 -9.02
C GLU A 222 -1.51 21.97 -8.99
N GLN A 223 -0.94 20.94 -8.37
CA GLN A 223 -1.61 19.64 -8.19
C GLN A 223 -2.87 19.77 -7.33
N VAL A 224 -2.80 20.49 -6.22
CA VAL A 224 -3.93 20.75 -5.33
C VAL A 224 -4.99 21.61 -6.01
N GLU A 225 -4.60 22.58 -6.84
CA GLU A 225 -5.55 23.40 -7.60
C GLU A 225 -6.40 22.52 -8.55
N ALA A 226 -5.78 21.55 -9.21
CA ALA A 226 -6.48 20.58 -10.05
C ALA A 226 -7.45 19.71 -9.25
N LEU A 227 -7.00 19.20 -8.09
CA LEU A 227 -7.82 18.39 -7.20
C LEU A 227 -9.02 19.19 -6.67
N LYS A 228 -8.81 20.46 -6.31
CA LYS A 228 -9.87 21.36 -5.86
C LYS A 228 -10.91 21.57 -6.96
N GLU A 229 -10.49 21.85 -8.19
CA GLU A 229 -11.42 22.02 -9.32
C GLU A 229 -12.27 20.76 -9.55
N LEU A 230 -11.66 19.58 -9.41
CA LEU A 230 -12.36 18.30 -9.56
C LEU A 230 -13.34 18.01 -8.41
N VAL A 231 -13.00 18.40 -7.18
CA VAL A 231 -13.91 18.33 -6.03
C VAL A 231 -15.07 19.32 -6.20
N ASP A 232 -14.77 20.58 -6.52
CA ASP A 232 -15.77 21.65 -6.68
C ASP A 232 -16.75 21.34 -7.83
N SER A 233 -16.29 20.67 -8.89
CA SER A 233 -17.13 20.22 -10.01
C SER A 233 -17.89 18.92 -9.74
N GLY A 234 -17.66 18.25 -8.60
CA GLY A 234 -18.31 16.99 -8.23
C GLY A 234 -17.82 15.75 -8.98
N LYS A 235 -16.79 15.88 -9.82
CA LYS A 235 -16.18 14.75 -10.55
C LYS A 235 -15.46 13.78 -9.62
N ILE A 236 -14.93 14.29 -8.51
CA ILE A 236 -14.36 13.47 -7.43
C ILE A 236 -14.98 13.90 -6.10
N ARG A 237 -15.22 12.96 -5.18
CA ARG A 237 -15.73 13.29 -3.84
C ARG A 237 -14.61 13.65 -2.88
N HIS A 238 -13.57 12.82 -2.87
CA HIS A 238 -12.40 12.96 -2.02
C HIS A 238 -11.12 12.67 -2.82
N TRP A 239 -9.97 12.95 -2.22
CA TRP A 239 -8.68 12.71 -2.85
C TRP A 239 -7.67 12.11 -1.87
N GLY A 240 -6.62 11.50 -2.42
CA GLY A 240 -5.57 10.88 -1.64
C GLY A 240 -4.24 10.81 -2.38
N LEU A 241 -3.29 10.16 -1.72
CA LEU A 241 -1.91 10.01 -2.15
C LEU A 241 -1.58 8.54 -2.31
N SER A 242 -0.61 8.23 -3.16
CA SER A 242 -0.02 6.90 -3.23
C SER A 242 1.48 7.03 -3.46
N ASN A 243 2.23 6.06 -2.95
CA ASN A 243 3.69 6.04 -3.06
C ASN A 243 4.34 7.30 -2.47
N GLU A 244 3.82 7.78 -1.34
CA GLU A 244 4.28 9.01 -0.69
C GLU A 244 5.09 8.77 0.59
N ASN A 245 5.87 9.78 0.97
CA ASN A 245 6.58 9.86 2.24
C ASN A 245 6.00 10.95 3.15
N ALA A 246 6.42 10.97 4.41
CA ALA A 246 5.95 11.93 5.41
C ALA A 246 6.07 13.39 4.98
N HIS A 247 7.18 13.74 4.30
CA HIS A 247 7.37 15.10 3.77
C HIS A 247 6.30 15.44 2.74
N GLY A 248 6.06 14.59 1.75
CA GLY A 248 5.04 14.86 0.74
C GLY A 248 3.62 14.96 1.31
N ILE A 249 3.26 14.08 2.24
CA ILE A 249 1.96 14.15 2.95
C ILE A 249 1.77 15.53 3.60
N ASN A 250 2.78 16.04 4.29
CA ASN A 250 2.69 17.32 4.98
C ASN A 250 2.70 18.52 4.02
N GLU A 251 3.48 18.46 2.92
CA GLU A 251 3.45 19.51 1.88
C GLU A 251 2.08 19.58 1.19
N PHE A 252 1.48 18.43 0.88
CA PHE A 252 0.13 18.38 0.30
C PHE A 252 -0.94 18.90 1.25
N ARG A 253 -0.84 18.62 2.56
CA ARG A 253 -1.73 19.21 3.57
C ARG A 253 -1.61 20.72 3.62
N ALA A 254 -0.39 21.25 3.64
CA ALA A 254 -0.15 22.70 3.66
C ALA A 254 -0.69 23.38 2.38
N ALA A 255 -0.48 22.77 1.22
CA ALA A 255 -1.02 23.27 -0.04
C ALA A 255 -2.56 23.21 -0.08
N ALA A 256 -3.16 22.13 0.45
CA ALA A 256 -4.62 22.00 0.54
C ALA A 256 -5.24 23.05 1.47
N ASP A 257 -4.64 23.28 2.64
CA ASP A 257 -5.06 24.32 3.58
C ASP A 257 -5.01 25.71 2.93
N ALA A 258 -3.89 26.04 2.26
CA ALA A 258 -3.73 27.30 1.54
C ALA A 258 -4.77 27.49 0.41
N ALA A 259 -5.22 26.41 -0.22
CA ALA A 259 -6.23 26.41 -1.27
C ALA A 259 -7.67 26.32 -0.75
N GLY A 260 -7.88 26.15 0.56
CA GLY A 260 -9.20 25.88 1.15
C GLY A 260 -9.80 24.54 0.69
N LEU A 261 -8.96 23.55 0.38
CA LEU A 261 -9.36 22.18 0.05
C LEU A 261 -9.21 21.28 1.29
N ALA A 262 -10.13 20.34 1.49
CA ALA A 262 -9.98 19.32 2.53
C ALA A 262 -8.66 18.54 2.33
N PRO A 263 -7.98 18.11 3.41
CA PRO A 263 -6.74 17.36 3.32
C PRO A 263 -6.94 15.98 2.65
N PRO A 264 -5.85 15.30 2.23
CA PRO A 264 -5.98 13.97 1.64
C PRO A 264 -6.57 12.98 2.65
N CYS A 265 -7.53 12.17 2.23
CA CYS A 265 -8.18 11.20 3.12
C CYS A 265 -7.44 9.87 3.23
N ILE A 266 -6.59 9.54 2.24
CA ILE A 266 -5.80 8.31 2.21
C ILE A 266 -4.36 8.53 1.77
N VAL A 267 -3.48 7.65 2.26
CA VAL A 267 -2.20 7.33 1.61
C VAL A 267 -2.15 5.83 1.32
N GLN A 268 -1.93 5.48 0.06
CA GLN A 268 -1.81 4.10 -0.39
C GLN A 268 -0.35 3.73 -0.65
N ASN A 269 0.26 2.99 0.27
CA ASN A 269 1.68 2.64 0.24
C ASN A 269 1.91 1.12 0.33
N ALA A 270 3.08 0.67 -0.17
CA ALA A 270 3.46 -0.73 -0.13
C ALA A 270 3.72 -1.14 1.31
N TYR A 271 2.95 -2.11 1.81
CA TYR A 271 3.12 -2.62 3.17
C TYR A 271 2.91 -4.12 3.21
N SER A 272 3.86 -4.84 3.81
CA SER A 272 3.84 -6.30 3.94
C SER A 272 4.88 -6.75 4.95
N LEU A 273 4.92 -8.04 5.27
CA LEU A 273 5.99 -8.64 6.09
C LEU A 273 7.42 -8.40 5.55
N LEU A 274 7.57 -8.08 4.25
CA LEU A 274 8.87 -7.81 3.61
C LEU A 274 9.16 -6.31 3.40
N GLN A 275 8.18 -5.43 3.60
CA GLN A 275 8.29 -3.98 3.37
C GLN A 275 7.55 -3.25 4.49
N ARG A 276 8.32 -2.71 5.44
CA ARG A 276 7.80 -2.07 6.66
C ARG A 276 8.43 -0.70 6.92
N ILE A 277 9.06 -0.11 5.90
CA ILE A 277 9.78 1.16 6.02
C ILE A 277 8.92 2.30 6.59
N ASP A 278 7.61 2.30 6.32
CA ASP A 278 6.69 3.35 6.75
C ASP A 278 6.51 3.40 8.28
N GLU A 279 6.85 2.31 8.99
CA GLU A 279 6.94 2.27 10.45
C GLU A 279 8.15 3.04 11.01
N THR A 280 9.17 3.29 10.18
CA THR A 280 10.46 3.87 10.62
C THR A 280 10.80 5.21 9.97
N THR A 281 9.98 5.66 9.01
CA THR A 281 10.20 6.88 8.22
C THR A 281 9.13 7.94 8.44
N ASP A 282 8.44 7.84 9.58
CA ASP A 282 7.44 8.80 10.06
C ASP A 282 6.22 8.98 9.14
N VAL A 283 6.00 8.09 8.17
CA VAL A 283 4.76 8.04 7.39
C VAL A 283 3.58 7.76 8.32
N MET A 284 3.76 6.87 9.30
CA MET A 284 2.76 6.63 10.34
C MET A 284 2.44 7.88 11.15
N GLY A 285 3.44 8.65 11.58
CA GLY A 285 3.22 9.90 12.33
C GLY A 285 2.47 10.92 11.49
N ALA A 286 2.85 11.07 10.22
CA ALA A 286 2.10 11.87 9.27
C ALA A 286 0.64 11.38 9.11
N CYS A 287 0.40 10.07 9.07
CA CYS A 287 -0.95 9.51 8.98
C CYS A 287 -1.82 9.83 10.19
N LEU A 288 -1.28 9.62 11.40
CA LEU A 288 -2.00 9.83 12.64
C LEU A 288 -2.32 11.31 12.89
N GLY A 289 -1.47 12.22 12.42
CA GLY A 289 -1.58 13.64 12.73
C GLY A 289 -1.41 13.88 14.23
N ASP A 290 -2.02 14.96 14.74
CA ASP A 290 -2.12 15.22 16.19
C ASP A 290 -3.52 14.89 16.75
N GLY A 291 -4.41 14.35 15.90
CA GLY A 291 -5.78 14.00 16.24
C GLY A 291 -6.74 15.19 16.39
N THR A 292 -6.31 16.41 16.04
CA THR A 292 -7.13 17.62 16.09
C THR A 292 -7.84 17.89 14.77
N GLU A 293 -8.81 18.81 14.78
CA GLU A 293 -9.43 19.33 13.55
C GLU A 293 -8.41 20.01 12.62
N THR A 294 -7.32 20.55 13.16
CA THR A 294 -6.28 21.24 12.38
C THR A 294 -5.31 20.29 11.69
N LEU A 295 -5.15 19.06 12.19
CA LEU A 295 -4.35 18.02 11.55
C LEU A 295 -5.05 16.66 11.67
N PRO A 296 -6.16 16.47 10.94
CA PRO A 296 -6.98 15.27 11.05
C PRO A 296 -6.22 14.05 10.55
N PRO A 297 -6.53 12.86 11.08
CA PRO A 297 -5.90 11.62 10.65
C PRO A 297 -6.27 11.31 9.19
N LEU A 298 -5.30 10.77 8.43
CA LEU A 298 -5.55 10.14 7.14
C LEU A 298 -5.43 8.63 7.24
N SER A 299 -6.22 7.92 6.44
CA SER A 299 -6.21 6.46 6.43
C SER A 299 -5.01 5.91 5.65
N TYR A 300 -4.27 5.00 6.26
CA TYR A 300 -3.25 4.23 5.54
C TYR A 300 -3.89 3.02 4.85
N VAL A 301 -3.70 2.88 3.54
CA VAL A 301 -4.18 1.75 2.74
C VAL A 301 -2.99 0.93 2.25
N ALA A 302 -2.86 -0.30 2.76
CA ALA A 302 -1.74 -1.17 2.43
C ALA A 302 -1.94 -1.84 1.06
N TYR A 303 -1.02 -1.63 0.12
CA TYR A 303 -0.99 -2.39 -1.14
C TYR A 303 0.15 -3.41 -1.19
N SER A 304 0.00 -4.41 -2.06
CA SER A 304 0.93 -5.54 -2.18
C SER A 304 1.21 -6.28 -0.85
N PRO A 305 0.17 -6.67 -0.07
CA PRO A 305 0.36 -7.40 1.20
C PRO A 305 1.10 -8.73 1.01
N LEU A 306 1.00 -9.33 -0.18
CA LEU A 306 1.69 -10.56 -0.55
C LEU A 306 3.02 -10.33 -1.31
N SER A 307 3.47 -9.09 -1.45
CA SER A 307 4.68 -8.69 -2.19
C SER A 307 4.75 -9.33 -3.58
N ALA A 308 3.81 -9.01 -4.47
CA ALA A 308 3.69 -9.64 -5.79
C ALA A 308 3.47 -11.17 -5.77
N GLY A 309 3.04 -11.73 -4.65
CA GLY A 309 2.79 -13.16 -4.44
C GLY A 309 3.99 -13.91 -3.86
N VAL A 310 5.10 -13.23 -3.56
CA VAL A 310 6.31 -13.83 -2.98
C VAL A 310 6.05 -14.47 -1.62
N LEU A 311 5.29 -13.78 -0.76
CA LEU A 311 4.99 -14.24 0.60
C LEU A 311 4.10 -15.50 0.64
N THR A 312 3.56 -15.96 -0.49
CA THR A 312 2.86 -17.24 -0.56
C THR A 312 3.80 -18.45 -0.57
N GLY A 313 5.11 -18.23 -0.71
CA GLY A 313 6.10 -19.31 -0.88
C GLY A 313 6.14 -19.92 -2.28
N LYS A 314 5.29 -19.48 -3.23
CA LYS A 314 5.18 -20.09 -4.57
C LYS A 314 6.45 -19.98 -5.43
N TYR A 315 7.48 -19.26 -4.96
CA TYR A 315 8.78 -19.05 -5.60
C TYR A 315 9.96 -19.62 -4.82
N ALA A 316 9.73 -20.23 -3.65
CA ALA A 316 10.78 -20.85 -2.85
C ALA A 316 11.41 -22.04 -3.61
N THR A 317 12.71 -22.24 -3.40
CA THR A 317 13.51 -23.19 -4.18
C THR A 317 13.49 -24.62 -3.64
N MET A 318 13.08 -24.92 -2.40
CA MET A 318 13.12 -26.30 -1.87
C MET A 318 12.05 -26.68 -0.80
N PRO A 319 11.59 -27.95 -0.78
CA PRO A 319 11.75 -28.92 -1.85
C PRO A 319 10.70 -28.63 -2.94
N ALA A 320 11.13 -28.84 -4.19
CA ALA A 320 10.33 -28.68 -5.37
C ALA A 320 8.94 -29.32 -5.20
N ARG A 321 7.90 -28.60 -5.64
CA ARG A 321 6.66 -29.26 -6.08
C ARG A 321 7.06 -30.45 -6.97
N PRO A 322 6.39 -31.62 -6.86
CA PRO A 322 6.63 -32.72 -7.79
C PRO A 322 6.55 -32.20 -9.24
N GLY A 323 7.65 -32.26 -10.00
CA GLY A 323 7.78 -31.67 -11.34
C GLY A 323 8.46 -30.30 -11.46
N GLY A 324 9.40 -29.97 -10.55
CA GLY A 324 10.13 -28.70 -10.48
C GLY A 324 10.58 -28.10 -11.81
N SER A 325 10.13 -26.87 -12.11
CA SER A 325 10.47 -26.15 -13.35
C SER A 325 10.41 -24.61 -13.21
N GLY A 326 10.75 -24.08 -12.03
CA GLY A 326 10.81 -22.64 -11.77
C GLY A 326 9.46 -22.01 -11.36
N PRO A 327 9.36 -20.66 -11.33
CA PRO A 327 8.15 -19.97 -10.86
C PRO A 327 6.93 -20.36 -11.72
N PRO A 328 5.71 -20.47 -11.15
CA PRO A 328 4.54 -20.94 -11.90
C PRO A 328 4.32 -20.16 -13.19
N LYS A 329 3.96 -20.82 -14.30
CA LYS A 329 3.94 -20.23 -15.65
C LYS A 329 3.18 -18.90 -15.77
N ARG A 330 2.07 -18.74 -15.04
CA ARG A 330 1.21 -17.53 -15.03
C ARG A 330 1.44 -16.61 -13.82
N SER A 331 2.58 -16.77 -13.16
CA SER A 331 2.90 -15.99 -11.96
C SER A 331 3.62 -14.69 -12.31
N ARG A 332 3.48 -13.69 -11.45
CA ARG A 332 4.00 -12.34 -11.70
C ARG A 332 5.51 -12.32 -11.95
N LEU A 333 6.30 -13.03 -11.13
CA LEU A 333 7.76 -13.10 -11.31
C LEU A 333 8.21 -13.84 -12.57
N LYS A 334 7.37 -14.71 -13.15
CA LYS A 334 7.66 -15.34 -14.45
C LYS A 334 7.33 -14.41 -15.61
N MET A 335 6.24 -13.65 -15.50
CA MET A 335 5.77 -12.74 -16.54
C MET A 335 6.58 -11.44 -16.59
N PHE A 336 6.97 -10.88 -15.44
CA PHE A 336 7.71 -9.61 -15.34
C PHE A 336 9.20 -9.87 -15.19
N LYS A 337 9.90 -9.88 -16.32
CA LYS A 337 11.35 -10.11 -16.39
C LYS A 337 12.11 -9.12 -15.51
N GLY A 338 13.08 -9.61 -14.73
CA GLY A 338 13.98 -8.79 -13.89
C GLY A 338 13.52 -8.60 -12.44
N TYR A 339 12.21 -8.50 -12.17
CA TYR A 339 11.69 -8.24 -10.83
C TYR A 339 12.08 -9.35 -9.82
N GLY A 340 12.03 -10.61 -10.25
CA GLY A 340 12.44 -11.75 -9.42
C GLY A 340 13.96 -11.83 -9.18
N ASN A 341 14.78 -11.29 -10.08
CA ASN A 341 16.24 -11.45 -9.99
C ASN A 341 16.84 -10.58 -8.88
N GLU A 342 16.31 -9.37 -8.68
CA GLU A 342 16.76 -8.48 -7.62
C GLU A 342 16.34 -9.00 -6.24
N PHE A 343 15.12 -9.55 -6.13
CA PHE A 343 14.65 -10.20 -4.91
C PHE A 343 15.57 -11.34 -4.45
N GLN A 344 16.04 -12.17 -5.38
CA GLN A 344 16.89 -13.32 -5.06
C GLN A 344 18.27 -12.95 -4.50
N LYS A 345 18.69 -11.69 -4.66
CA LYS A 345 19.98 -11.19 -4.13
C LYS A 345 19.85 -10.58 -2.74
N THR A 346 18.64 -10.46 -2.20
CA THR A 346 18.39 -9.86 -0.88
C THR A 346 18.24 -10.93 0.20
N GLN A 347 18.01 -10.51 1.44
CA GLN A 347 17.62 -11.41 2.53
C GLN A 347 16.17 -11.93 2.38
N GLY A 348 15.46 -11.48 1.36
CA GLY A 348 14.05 -11.76 1.09
C GLY A 348 13.70 -13.25 1.05
N PRO A 349 14.42 -14.11 0.29
CA PRO A 349 14.14 -15.53 0.24
C PRO A 349 14.20 -16.20 1.63
N ALA A 350 15.24 -15.92 2.41
CA ALA A 350 15.39 -16.46 3.77
C ALA A 350 14.28 -15.97 4.71
N ALA A 351 13.89 -14.70 4.61
CA ALA A 351 12.78 -14.15 5.38
C ALA A 351 11.44 -14.83 5.00
N VAL A 352 11.20 -15.12 3.71
CA VAL A 352 10.01 -15.85 3.26
C VAL A 352 9.97 -17.25 3.87
N ASP A 353 11.08 -17.98 3.85
CA ASP A 353 11.15 -19.33 4.45
C ASP A 353 10.85 -19.28 5.96
N ALA A 354 11.38 -18.27 6.65
CA ALA A 354 11.12 -18.06 8.08
C ALA A 354 9.64 -17.73 8.35
N TYR A 355 9.01 -16.84 7.58
CA TYR A 355 7.58 -16.56 7.71
C TYR A 355 6.70 -17.76 7.34
N MET A 356 7.11 -18.59 6.38
CA MET A 356 6.42 -19.86 6.09
C MET A 356 6.47 -20.83 7.26
N ALA A 357 7.60 -20.88 7.99
CA ALA A 357 7.71 -21.67 9.22
C ALA A 357 6.76 -21.16 10.32
N VAL A 358 6.62 -19.85 10.47
CA VAL A 358 5.63 -19.23 11.37
C VAL A 358 4.21 -19.62 10.96
N ALA A 359 3.84 -19.46 9.69
CA ALA A 359 2.51 -19.83 9.18
C ALA A 359 2.19 -21.31 9.46
N LYS A 360 3.17 -22.20 9.24
CA LYS A 360 3.06 -23.63 9.54
C LYS A 360 2.85 -23.90 11.03
N LYS A 361 3.61 -23.23 11.92
CA LYS A 361 3.46 -23.34 13.39
C LYS A 361 2.03 -23.01 13.83
N HIS A 362 1.46 -21.95 13.25
CA HIS A 362 0.12 -21.45 13.57
C HIS A 362 -1.01 -22.07 12.75
N ARG A 363 -0.71 -23.06 11.90
CA ARG A 363 -1.69 -23.78 11.05
C ARG A 363 -2.51 -22.87 10.13
N ILE A 364 -1.89 -21.80 9.64
CA ILE A 364 -2.45 -20.88 8.64
C ILE A 364 -1.61 -20.90 7.36
N THR A 365 -2.16 -20.41 6.26
CA THR A 365 -1.37 -20.29 5.03
C THR A 365 -0.42 -19.09 5.10
N PRO A 366 0.69 -19.09 4.34
CA PRO A 366 1.57 -17.93 4.25
C PRO A 366 0.86 -16.67 3.69
N ALA A 367 -0.12 -16.85 2.80
CA ALA A 367 -0.93 -15.75 2.28
C ALA A 367 -1.80 -15.13 3.38
N GLN A 368 -2.47 -15.98 4.13
CA GLN A 368 -3.26 -15.63 5.30
C GLN A 368 -2.45 -14.86 6.35
N LEU A 369 -1.27 -15.37 6.72
CA LEU A 369 -0.35 -14.70 7.65
C LEU A 369 -0.01 -13.28 7.18
N ALA A 370 0.35 -13.12 5.91
CA ALA A 370 0.80 -11.84 5.37
C ALA A 370 -0.32 -10.79 5.28
N ILE A 371 -1.52 -11.18 4.87
CA ILE A 371 -2.68 -10.26 4.80
C ILE A 371 -3.15 -9.92 6.22
N ALA A 372 -3.27 -10.92 7.11
CA ALA A 372 -3.67 -10.69 8.50
C ALA A 372 -2.68 -9.79 9.25
N HIS A 373 -1.38 -9.89 8.93
CA HIS A 373 -0.36 -8.98 9.48
C HIS A 373 -0.68 -7.53 9.12
N CYS A 374 -0.96 -7.23 7.85
CA CYS A 374 -1.33 -5.88 7.42
C CYS A 374 -2.58 -5.39 8.16
N ASN A 375 -3.64 -6.20 8.21
CA ASN A 375 -4.90 -5.84 8.88
C ASN A 375 -4.77 -5.74 10.42
N SER A 376 -3.76 -6.36 11.03
CA SER A 376 -3.53 -6.31 12.48
C SER A 376 -2.95 -4.97 12.96
N ARG A 377 -2.37 -4.17 12.05
CA ARG A 377 -1.74 -2.90 12.42
C ARG A 377 -2.81 -1.83 12.63
N ALA A 378 -2.77 -1.16 13.78
CA ALA A 378 -3.75 -0.13 14.13
C ALA A 378 -3.80 1.04 13.13
N PHE A 379 -2.68 1.36 12.47
CA PHE A 379 -2.61 2.44 11.49
C PHE A 379 -3.16 2.03 10.10
N VAL A 380 -3.26 0.74 9.80
CA VAL A 380 -3.77 0.24 8.50
C VAL A 380 -5.29 0.26 8.53
N SER A 381 -5.88 1.11 7.72
CA SER A 381 -7.34 1.26 7.59
C SER A 381 -7.96 0.22 6.65
N SER A 382 -7.27 -0.12 5.57
CA SER A 382 -7.70 -1.15 4.63
C SER A 382 -6.50 -1.81 3.97
N THR A 383 -6.65 -3.07 3.58
CA THR A 383 -5.64 -3.85 2.86
C THR A 383 -6.15 -4.19 1.47
N ILE A 384 -5.40 -3.77 0.44
CA ILE A 384 -5.69 -4.07 -0.96
C ILE A 384 -5.22 -5.48 -1.29
N ILE A 385 -6.17 -6.39 -1.46
CA ILE A 385 -5.89 -7.74 -1.92
C ILE A 385 -5.95 -7.82 -3.45
N GLY A 386 -5.21 -8.77 -4.01
CA GLY A 386 -5.24 -9.06 -5.44
C GLY A 386 -5.16 -10.55 -5.69
N SER A 387 -5.89 -11.01 -6.69
CA SER A 387 -6.04 -12.43 -7.05
C SER A 387 -6.10 -12.60 -8.56
N THR A 388 -5.59 -13.72 -9.05
CA THR A 388 -5.82 -14.13 -10.45
C THR A 388 -6.75 -15.32 -10.59
N THR A 389 -7.16 -15.94 -9.48
CA THR A 389 -8.08 -17.08 -9.45
C THR A 389 -9.02 -16.97 -8.26
N MET A 390 -10.21 -17.59 -8.35
CA MET A 390 -11.16 -17.63 -7.24
C MET A 390 -10.57 -18.26 -5.97
N ASN A 391 -9.79 -19.34 -6.09
CA ASN A 391 -9.13 -19.93 -4.90
C ASN A 391 -8.22 -18.94 -4.17
N GLN A 392 -7.51 -18.08 -4.90
CA GLN A 392 -6.68 -17.03 -4.27
C GLN A 392 -7.55 -15.96 -3.62
N LEU A 393 -8.64 -15.56 -4.28
CA LEU A 393 -9.56 -14.57 -3.72
C LEU A 393 -10.20 -15.09 -2.42
N THR A 394 -10.74 -16.30 -2.43
CA THR A 394 -11.33 -16.96 -1.25
C THR A 394 -10.31 -17.11 -0.12
N GLU A 395 -9.09 -17.56 -0.42
CA GLU A 395 -8.01 -17.64 0.57
C GLU A 395 -7.67 -16.26 1.14
N ASN A 396 -7.52 -15.25 0.28
CA ASN A 396 -7.21 -13.89 0.71
C ASN A 396 -8.30 -13.30 1.61
N LEU A 397 -9.58 -13.45 1.27
CA LEU A 397 -10.70 -12.99 2.11
C LEU A 397 -10.75 -13.71 3.46
N SER A 398 -10.42 -15.01 3.50
CA SER A 398 -10.36 -15.77 4.77
C SER A 398 -9.33 -15.23 5.77
N SER A 399 -8.35 -14.45 5.32
CA SER A 399 -7.36 -13.82 6.19
C SER A 399 -7.97 -12.82 7.18
N PHE A 400 -9.12 -12.23 6.85
CA PHE A 400 -9.79 -11.23 7.69
C PHE A 400 -10.50 -11.87 8.90
N LEU A 401 -10.78 -13.18 8.87
CA LEU A 401 -11.29 -13.94 10.01
C LEU A 401 -10.22 -14.22 11.07
N LEU A 402 -8.94 -14.12 10.71
CA LEU A 402 -7.86 -14.58 11.58
C LEU A 402 -7.67 -13.65 12.76
N GLU A 403 -7.70 -14.23 13.96
CA GLU A 403 -7.31 -13.54 15.19
C GLU A 403 -5.79 -13.37 15.23
N TRP A 404 -5.33 -12.13 15.38
CA TRP A 404 -3.91 -11.82 15.54
C TRP A 404 -3.52 -11.92 17.02
N THR A 405 -2.99 -13.07 17.43
CA THR A 405 -2.62 -13.35 18.83
C THR A 405 -1.26 -12.75 19.19
N GLN A 406 -0.99 -12.61 20.49
CA GLN A 406 0.32 -12.13 20.97
C GLN A 406 1.46 -13.10 20.59
N GLU A 407 1.21 -14.42 20.63
CA GLU A 407 2.21 -15.40 20.21
C GLU A 407 2.57 -15.24 18.73
N LEU A 408 1.56 -15.02 17.87
CA LEU A 408 1.78 -14.78 16.45
C LEU A 408 2.56 -13.48 16.21
N GLU A 409 2.23 -12.42 16.95
CA GLU A 409 2.97 -11.16 16.92
C GLU A 409 4.44 -11.35 17.30
N ASP A 410 4.72 -12.09 18.37
CA ASP A 410 6.08 -12.31 18.86
C ASP A 410 6.91 -13.15 17.87
N ASP A 411 6.32 -14.19 17.27
CA ASP A 411 6.97 -15.00 16.24
C ASP A 411 7.30 -14.15 14.99
N VAL A 412 6.37 -13.33 14.52
CA VAL A 412 6.58 -12.42 13.39
C VAL A 412 7.65 -11.37 13.71
N ARG A 413 7.63 -10.82 14.93
CA ARG A 413 8.65 -9.87 15.41
C ARG A 413 10.03 -10.50 15.43
N ASN A 414 10.16 -11.76 15.85
CA ASN A 414 11.42 -12.48 15.85
C ASN A 414 11.99 -12.65 14.43
N VAL A 415 11.14 -12.98 13.45
CA VAL A 415 11.56 -13.04 12.04
C VAL A 415 12.01 -11.67 11.54
N TYR A 416 11.25 -10.60 11.81
CA TYR A 416 11.63 -9.25 11.38
C TYR A 416 12.94 -8.77 12.03
N ALA A 417 13.18 -9.11 13.30
CA ALA A 417 14.43 -8.79 13.99
C ALA A 417 15.64 -9.53 13.38
N ALA A 418 15.45 -10.77 12.92
CA ALA A 418 16.49 -11.54 12.23
C ALA A 418 16.74 -11.06 10.79
N TYR A 419 15.70 -10.56 10.12
CA TYR A 419 15.74 -10.08 8.74
C TYR A 419 15.16 -8.66 8.63
N PRO A 420 15.86 -7.62 9.09
CA PRO A 420 15.39 -6.25 8.96
C PRO A 420 15.42 -5.82 7.48
N GLU A 421 14.35 -5.19 7.02
CA GLU A 421 14.17 -4.73 5.64
C GLU A 421 14.52 -5.78 4.56
N PRO A 422 13.84 -6.96 4.52
CA PRO A 422 14.22 -8.10 3.68
C PRO A 422 14.32 -7.81 2.19
N TRP A 423 13.54 -6.86 1.69
CA TRP A 423 13.59 -6.44 0.28
C TRP A 423 14.81 -5.56 -0.04
N ARG A 424 15.41 -4.89 0.93
CA ARG A 424 16.40 -3.83 0.66
C ARG A 424 17.82 -4.26 0.99
N VAL A 425 17.99 -5.16 1.95
CA VAL A 425 19.31 -5.61 2.38
C VAL A 425 19.82 -6.69 1.42
N GLN A 426 20.81 -6.33 0.61
CA GLN A 426 21.53 -7.25 -0.27
C GLN A 426 22.38 -8.21 0.56
N VAL A 427 22.33 -9.50 0.25
CA VAL A 427 23.27 -10.48 0.80
C VAL A 427 24.58 -10.28 0.05
N ARG A 428 25.64 -9.84 0.74
CA ARG A 428 26.98 -9.82 0.12
C ARG A 428 27.33 -11.25 -0.25
N GLY A 429 27.52 -11.52 -1.54
CA GLY A 429 28.06 -12.80 -1.99
C GLY A 429 29.36 -13.05 -1.24
N GLY A 430 29.41 -14.12 -0.45
CA GLY A 430 30.68 -14.66 0.01
C GLY A 430 31.49 -15.01 -1.22
N GLY A 431 32.70 -14.46 -1.31
CA GLY A 431 33.72 -14.95 -2.23
C GLY A 431 34.15 -16.36 -1.87
#